data_AF-A0A7V1E615-F1
#
_entry.id   AF-A0A7V1E615-F1
#
_cell.length_a   1.000
_cell.length_b   1.000
_cell.length_c   1.000
_cell.angle_alpha   90.00
_cell.angle_beta   90.00
_cell.angle_gamma   90.00
#
_symmetry.space_group_name_H-M   'P 1'
#
loop_
_entity.id
_entity.type
_entity.pdbx_description
1 polymer ?
#
loop_
_entity_poly.entity_id
_entity_poly.type
_entity_poly.pdbx_seq_one_letter_code
_entity_poly.pdbx_strand_id
1 'polypeptide(L)'
;MIDIEISAETISRTILILFATAVFTGIFTHIFLRPESQIKIGRDKSARRRLGLIEGNVLLGSVDVLFLSFIMIQIPYLFGGKRNIGVEGVTYAEYARSGFFQLLAVAIISFLLVWLTEKFIFREDSGHALSFKILGSVLILEVIVIMASAFKRLMLYESAFGFTVLRFYSHAFTVWLAVIFVLLLIKVLSNIRENRLALSAFISMLLFLGVFNVMNPEAFIARQNIERFNRTGKLDVIYLSELSDDAGGELVEVLNLNTKKSLFNKGAFAARLYKRRQRLLKNERKGHWQSFNLARADTLKTLNERASYLKRYKDHATF
;
A
#
# COMPACT_ATOMS: atom_id res chain seq x y z
N MET A 1 43.50 18.07 7.15
CA MET A 1 42.73 18.23 5.89
C MET A 1 41.79 17.04 5.80
N ILE A 2 40.47 17.27 5.82
CA ILE A 2 39.47 16.21 5.67
C ILE A 2 39.15 16.14 4.18
N ASP A 3 39.67 15.13 3.49
CA ASP A 3 39.33 14.87 2.08
C ASP A 3 37.94 14.23 2.03
N ILE A 4 36.94 15.01 1.61
CA ILE A 4 35.58 14.53 1.40
C ILE A 4 35.53 13.96 -0.03
N GLU A 5 35.64 12.63 -0.16
CA GLU A 5 35.38 11.94 -1.42
C GLU A 5 33.88 12.05 -1.77
N ILE A 6 33.54 13.00 -2.63
CA ILE A 6 32.17 13.19 -3.12
C ILE A 6 31.87 12.09 -4.14
N SER A 7 31.26 10.99 -3.69
CA SER A 7 30.78 9.92 -4.57
C SER A 7 29.57 10.37 -5.39
N ALA A 8 29.46 9.92 -6.65
CA ALA A 8 28.34 10.24 -7.54
C ALA A 8 26.96 9.85 -6.95
N GLU A 9 26.94 8.81 -6.12
CA GLU A 9 25.76 8.39 -5.37
C GLU A 9 25.32 9.46 -4.35
N THR A 10 26.26 10.08 -3.63
CA THR A 10 25.98 11.14 -2.66
C THR A 10 25.42 12.39 -3.34
N ILE A 11 25.94 12.73 -4.53
CA ILE A 11 25.41 13.83 -5.34
C ILE A 11 23.96 13.53 -5.75
N SER A 12 23.71 12.32 -6.26
CA SER A 12 22.36 11.92 -6.70
C SER A 12 21.32 11.95 -5.57
N ARG A 13 21.68 11.43 -4.37
CA ARG A 13 20.81 11.44 -3.19
C ARG A 13 20.58 12.86 -2.68
N THR A 14 21.60 13.72 -2.70
CA THR A 14 21.48 15.11 -2.26
C THR A 14 20.57 15.92 -3.20
N ILE A 15 20.70 15.72 -4.51
CA ILE A 15 19.81 16.32 -5.51
C ILE A 15 18.36 15.86 -5.31
N LEU A 16 18.16 14.56 -5.08
CA LEU A 16 16.83 13.99 -4.87
C LEU A 16 16.18 14.54 -3.59
N ILE A 17 16.94 14.68 -2.50
CA ILE A 17 16.46 15.26 -1.24
C ILE A 17 16.15 16.75 -1.41
N LEU A 18 17.01 17.52 -2.10
CA LEU A 18 16.77 18.94 -2.39
C LEU A 18 15.53 19.13 -3.26
N PHE A 19 15.36 18.30 -4.29
CA PHE A 19 14.18 18.32 -5.15
C PHE A 19 12.91 17.98 -4.38
N ALA A 20 12.93 16.89 -3.59
CA ALA A 20 11.81 16.53 -2.73
C ALA A 20 11.48 17.65 -1.74
N THR A 21 12.49 18.24 -1.09
CA THR A 21 12.32 19.35 -0.14
C THR A 21 11.77 20.60 -0.83
N ALA A 22 12.21 20.91 -2.05
CA ALA A 22 11.71 22.06 -2.82
C ALA A 22 10.26 21.85 -3.28
N VAL A 23 9.90 20.63 -3.70
CA VAL A 23 8.52 20.27 -4.07
C VAL A 23 7.61 20.32 -2.84
N PHE A 24 8.03 19.70 -1.74
CA PHE A 24 7.27 19.73 -0.49
C PHE A 24 7.12 21.14 0.03
N THR A 25 8.20 21.92 0.09
CA THR A 25 8.16 23.32 0.49
C THR A 25 7.29 24.12 -0.46
N GLY A 26 7.41 23.98 -1.78
CA GLY A 26 6.60 24.69 -2.76
C GLY A 26 5.09 24.40 -2.63
N ILE A 27 4.73 23.14 -2.43
CA ILE A 27 3.35 22.71 -2.14
C ILE A 27 2.90 23.31 -0.80
N PHE A 28 3.75 23.27 0.23
CA PHE A 28 3.46 23.83 1.55
C PHE A 28 3.26 25.34 1.47
N THR A 29 4.17 26.08 0.85
CA THR A 29 4.10 27.53 0.65
C THR A 29 2.87 27.92 -0.16
N HIS A 30 2.53 27.19 -1.22
CA HIS A 30 1.35 27.46 -2.03
C HIS A 30 0.02 27.11 -1.31
N ILE A 31 0.06 26.21 -0.33
CA ILE A 31 -1.09 25.88 0.53
C ILE A 31 -1.20 26.87 1.71
N PHE A 32 -0.09 27.32 2.28
CA PHE A 32 -0.05 28.13 3.50
C PHE A 32 0.02 29.64 3.28
N LEU A 33 0.59 30.12 2.17
CA LEU A 33 0.85 31.54 1.92
C LEU A 33 0.02 32.14 0.79
N ARG A 34 -1.12 31.54 0.39
CA ARG A 34 -2.03 32.20 -0.56
C ARG A 34 -2.45 33.56 0.01
N PRO A 35 -2.05 34.68 -0.61
CA PRO A 35 -2.60 35.98 -0.27
C PRO A 35 -4.05 35.95 -0.72
N GLU A 36 -4.95 36.31 0.17
CA GLU A 36 -6.38 36.44 -0.11
C GLU A 36 -6.58 37.66 -1.02
N SER A 37 -6.35 37.50 -2.33
CA SER A 37 -6.56 38.57 -3.30
C SER A 37 -8.05 38.72 -3.59
N GLN A 38 -8.69 39.57 -2.78
CA GLN A 38 -10.05 40.04 -3.01
C GLN A 38 -10.09 40.90 -4.28
N ILE A 39 -10.60 40.35 -5.38
CA ILE A 39 -11.13 41.15 -6.49
C ILE A 39 -12.66 41.12 -6.40
N LYS A 40 -13.22 42.18 -5.80
CA LYS A 40 -14.65 42.48 -5.83
C LYS A 40 -15.01 43.05 -7.22
N ILE A 41 -15.76 42.28 -8.01
CA ILE A 41 -16.56 42.83 -9.11
C ILE A 41 -17.97 42.28 -8.96
N GLY A 42 -18.91 43.20 -8.73
CA GLY A 42 -20.30 42.93 -8.39
C GLY A 42 -21.23 42.89 -9.60
N ARG A 43 -22.34 42.17 -9.40
CA ARG A 43 -23.61 42.14 -10.16
C ARG A 43 -23.87 41.07 -11.24
N ASP A 44 -22.93 40.21 -11.62
CA ASP A 44 -23.24 39.03 -12.47
C ASP A 44 -22.87 37.65 -11.84
N LYS A 45 -22.41 37.66 -10.58
CA LYS A 45 -22.02 36.43 -9.87
C LYS A 45 -23.21 35.51 -9.55
N SER A 46 -24.43 36.03 -9.38
CA SER A 46 -25.59 35.25 -8.88
C SER A 46 -26.08 34.17 -9.86
N ALA A 47 -26.30 34.54 -11.14
CA ALA A 47 -26.78 33.61 -12.16
C ALA A 47 -25.71 32.58 -12.52
N ARG A 48 -24.46 33.04 -12.72
CA ARG A 48 -23.29 32.17 -12.95
C ARG A 48 -23.02 31.20 -11.78
N ARG A 49 -23.30 31.63 -10.54
CA ARG A 49 -23.19 30.82 -9.32
C ARG A 49 -24.30 29.76 -9.24
N ARG A 50 -25.55 30.08 -9.58
CA ARG A 50 -26.64 29.07 -9.62
C ARG A 50 -26.36 27.98 -10.65
N LEU A 51 -25.81 28.35 -11.81
CA LEU A 51 -25.39 27.39 -12.84
C LEU A 51 -24.28 26.48 -12.31
N GLY A 52 -23.23 27.04 -11.69
CA GLY A 52 -22.16 26.23 -11.09
C GLY A 52 -22.63 25.26 -9.99
N LEU A 53 -23.59 25.66 -9.15
CA LEU A 53 -24.18 24.79 -8.12
C LEU A 53 -24.99 23.64 -8.72
N ILE A 54 -25.77 23.91 -9.77
CA ILE A 54 -26.55 22.88 -10.48
C ILE A 54 -25.60 21.91 -11.18
N GLU A 55 -24.60 22.42 -11.90
CA GLU A 55 -23.58 21.61 -12.56
C GLU A 55 -22.84 20.71 -11.57
N GLY A 56 -22.42 21.25 -10.41
CA GLY A 56 -21.76 20.48 -9.36
C GLY A 56 -22.64 19.38 -8.77
N ASN A 57 -23.92 19.68 -8.52
CA ASN A 57 -24.87 18.69 -8.00
C ASN A 57 -25.19 17.60 -9.04
N VAL A 58 -25.36 17.96 -10.31
CA VAL A 58 -25.60 16.99 -11.40
C VAL A 58 -24.39 16.10 -11.59
N LEU A 59 -23.18 16.66 -11.55
CA LEU A 59 -21.93 15.92 -11.69
C LEU A 59 -21.75 14.91 -10.53
N LEU A 60 -21.83 15.37 -9.28
CA LEU A 60 -21.72 14.49 -8.12
C LEU A 60 -22.82 13.43 -8.10
N GLY A 61 -24.08 13.84 -8.29
CA GLY A 61 -25.22 12.92 -8.27
C GLY A 61 -25.16 11.87 -9.37
N SER A 62 -24.64 12.20 -10.56
CA SER A 62 -24.46 11.23 -11.64
C SER A 62 -23.41 10.18 -11.30
N VAL A 63 -22.33 10.58 -10.64
CA VAL A 63 -21.27 9.66 -10.20
C VAL A 63 -21.75 8.79 -9.05
N ASP A 64 -22.50 9.35 -8.10
CA ASP A 64 -23.13 8.58 -7.00
C ASP A 64 -24.06 7.50 -7.57
N VAL A 65 -24.94 7.84 -8.51
CA VAL A 65 -25.82 6.85 -9.16
C VAL A 65 -25.03 5.74 -9.85
N LEU A 66 -23.93 6.08 -10.52
CA LEU A 66 -23.06 5.12 -11.20
C LEU A 66 -22.39 4.17 -10.20
N PHE A 67 -21.82 4.70 -9.12
CA PHE A 67 -21.16 3.90 -8.08
C PHE A 67 -22.15 3.08 -7.27
N LEU A 68 -23.30 3.62 -6.92
CA LEU A 68 -24.39 2.89 -6.27
C LEU A 68 -24.83 1.70 -7.13
N SER A 69 -25.03 1.92 -8.44
CA SER A 69 -25.38 0.84 -9.38
C SER A 69 -24.31 -0.25 -9.41
N PHE A 70 -23.03 0.15 -9.43
CA PHE A 70 -21.91 -0.78 -9.36
C PHE A 70 -21.88 -1.57 -8.05
N ILE A 71 -22.12 -0.92 -6.90
CA ILE A 71 -22.18 -1.56 -5.58
C ILE A 71 -23.34 -2.58 -5.56
N MET A 72 -24.50 -2.23 -6.09
CA MET A 72 -25.66 -3.15 -6.16
C MET A 72 -25.32 -4.43 -6.94
N ILE A 73 -24.59 -4.31 -8.06
CA ILE A 73 -24.11 -5.46 -8.84
C ILE A 73 -23.09 -6.29 -8.04
N GLN A 74 -22.30 -5.67 -7.16
CA GLN A 74 -21.30 -6.37 -6.36
C GLN A 74 -21.86 -7.13 -5.16
N ILE A 75 -23.02 -6.76 -4.62
CA ILE A 75 -23.61 -7.40 -3.43
C ILE A 75 -23.70 -8.94 -3.58
N PRO A 76 -24.23 -9.51 -4.67
CA PRO A 76 -24.26 -10.97 -4.88
C PRO A 76 -22.87 -11.62 -4.85
N TYR A 77 -21.84 -10.96 -5.37
CA TYR A 77 -20.46 -11.48 -5.35
C TYR A 77 -19.84 -11.41 -3.94
N LEU A 78 -20.27 -10.44 -3.14
CA LEU A 78 -19.84 -10.25 -1.74
C LEU A 78 -20.41 -11.32 -0.80
N PHE A 79 -21.67 -11.76 -1.04
CA PHE A 79 -22.36 -12.74 -0.20
C PHE A 79 -22.45 -14.15 -0.82
N GLY A 80 -22.24 -14.31 -2.12
CA GLY A 80 -22.36 -15.57 -2.88
C GLY A 80 -21.20 -16.57 -2.69
N GLY A 81 -20.62 -16.63 -1.50
CA GLY A 81 -19.36 -17.31 -1.18
C GLY A 81 -19.10 -18.68 -1.83
N LYS A 82 -17.80 -18.92 -2.13
CA LYS A 82 -17.15 -20.20 -2.44
C LYS A 82 -17.57 -20.98 -3.70
N ARG A 83 -18.71 -20.69 -4.34
CA ARG A 83 -19.16 -21.46 -5.53
C ARG A 83 -18.52 -21.06 -6.86
N ASN A 84 -17.83 -19.92 -6.93
CA ASN A 84 -17.28 -19.40 -8.19
C ASN A 84 -15.75 -19.49 -8.34
N ILE A 85 -15.04 -20.11 -7.39
CA ILE A 85 -13.56 -20.07 -7.34
C ILE A 85 -12.89 -21.26 -8.05
N GLY A 86 -13.66 -22.10 -8.75
CA GLY A 86 -13.21 -23.42 -9.22
C GLY A 86 -12.59 -23.49 -10.63
N VAL A 87 -12.73 -22.48 -11.49
CA VAL A 87 -12.54 -22.69 -12.94
C VAL A 87 -11.42 -21.84 -13.59
N GLU A 88 -10.90 -20.79 -12.95
CA GLU A 88 -10.08 -19.77 -13.67
C GLU A 88 -8.74 -19.42 -13.01
N GLY A 89 -8.05 -20.37 -12.36
CA GLY A 89 -6.84 -20.10 -11.56
C GLY A 89 -5.68 -19.39 -12.27
N VAL A 90 -5.63 -19.39 -13.61
CA VAL A 90 -4.57 -18.73 -14.40
C VAL A 90 -4.95 -17.29 -14.78
N THR A 91 -6.21 -17.04 -15.16
CA THR A 91 -6.73 -15.70 -15.51
C THR A 91 -6.93 -14.79 -14.29
N TYR A 92 -7.15 -15.40 -13.11
CA TYR A 92 -7.47 -14.66 -11.89
C TYR A 92 -6.31 -13.86 -11.29
N ALA A 93 -5.06 -14.32 -11.46
CA ALA A 93 -3.89 -13.63 -10.92
C ALA A 93 -3.64 -12.27 -11.62
N GLU A 94 -3.91 -12.24 -12.93
CA GLU A 94 -3.83 -11.04 -13.76
C GLU A 94 -4.97 -10.07 -13.42
N TYR A 95 -6.20 -10.60 -13.26
CA TYR A 95 -7.37 -9.85 -12.80
C TYR A 95 -7.18 -9.23 -11.40
N ALA A 96 -6.49 -9.91 -10.49
CA ALA A 96 -6.20 -9.39 -9.15
C ALA A 96 -5.21 -8.22 -9.17
N ARG A 97 -4.21 -8.22 -10.08
CA ARG A 97 -3.28 -7.10 -10.25
C ARG A 97 -3.96 -5.88 -10.86
N SER A 98 -4.78 -6.05 -11.90
CA SER A 98 -5.52 -4.93 -12.50
C SER A 98 -6.53 -4.32 -11.54
N GLY A 99 -7.17 -5.14 -10.69
CA GLY A 99 -8.19 -4.67 -9.75
C GLY A 99 -7.69 -3.65 -8.71
N PHE A 100 -6.45 -3.79 -8.23
CA PHE A 100 -5.87 -2.81 -7.31
C PHE A 100 -5.62 -1.45 -7.99
N PHE A 101 -5.05 -1.44 -9.19
CA PHE A 101 -4.82 -0.20 -9.93
C PHE A 101 -6.12 0.48 -10.34
N GLN A 102 -7.16 -0.29 -10.67
CA GLN A 102 -8.50 0.24 -10.93
C GLN A 102 -9.08 0.90 -9.67
N LEU A 103 -8.98 0.26 -8.51
CA LEU A 103 -9.41 0.84 -7.23
C LEU A 103 -8.63 2.12 -6.90
N LEU A 104 -7.32 2.13 -7.15
CA LEU A 104 -6.50 3.31 -6.97
C LEU A 104 -6.94 4.46 -7.88
N ALA A 105 -7.23 4.17 -9.16
CA ALA A 105 -7.72 5.14 -10.11
C ALA A 105 -9.08 5.72 -9.66
N VAL A 106 -10.03 4.86 -9.27
CA VAL A 106 -11.34 5.28 -8.74
C VAL A 106 -11.17 6.20 -7.54
N ALA A 107 -10.32 5.81 -6.57
CA ALA A 107 -10.05 6.62 -5.39
C ALA A 107 -9.42 7.98 -5.73
N ILE A 108 -8.43 8.02 -6.64
CA ILE A 108 -7.81 9.30 -7.05
C ILE A 108 -8.83 10.19 -7.76
N ILE A 109 -9.62 9.63 -8.68
CA ILE A 109 -10.65 10.37 -9.43
C ILE A 109 -11.70 10.92 -8.47
N SER A 110 -12.21 10.11 -7.54
CA SER A 110 -13.21 10.56 -6.56
C SER A 110 -12.65 11.61 -5.61
N PHE A 111 -11.41 11.45 -5.15
CA PHE A 111 -10.73 12.46 -4.34
C PHE A 111 -10.61 13.80 -5.09
N LEU A 112 -10.13 13.76 -6.34
CA LEU A 112 -10.02 14.94 -7.19
C LEU A 112 -11.38 15.56 -7.47
N LEU A 113 -12.40 14.74 -7.72
CA LEU A 113 -13.76 15.22 -7.96
C LEU A 113 -14.28 15.99 -6.75
N VAL A 114 -14.24 15.40 -5.54
CA VAL A 114 -14.66 16.08 -4.32
C VAL A 114 -13.86 17.35 -4.09
N TRP A 115 -12.53 17.30 -4.24
CA TRP A 115 -11.65 18.44 -4.01
C TRP A 115 -11.85 19.59 -5.01
N LEU A 116 -11.98 19.28 -6.31
CA LEU A 116 -12.20 20.26 -7.36
C LEU A 116 -13.58 20.90 -7.22
N THR A 117 -14.61 20.09 -7.00
CA THR A 117 -15.98 20.58 -6.80
C THR A 117 -16.04 21.47 -5.56
N GLU A 118 -15.42 21.08 -4.44
CA GLU A 118 -15.31 21.93 -3.26
C GLU A 118 -14.65 23.28 -3.58
N LYS A 119 -13.48 23.23 -4.23
CA LYS A 119 -12.63 24.39 -4.46
C LYS A 119 -13.20 25.39 -5.47
N PHE A 120 -13.80 24.91 -6.54
CA PHE A 120 -14.25 25.74 -7.65
C PHE A 120 -15.73 26.13 -7.57
N ILE A 121 -16.56 25.33 -6.89
CA ILE A 121 -18.02 25.53 -6.90
C ILE A 121 -18.53 26.01 -5.53
N PHE A 122 -17.97 25.51 -4.41
CA PHE A 122 -18.56 25.70 -3.07
C PHE A 122 -17.74 26.58 -2.09
N ARG A 123 -16.61 27.16 -2.53
CA ARG A 123 -15.59 27.80 -1.67
C ARG A 123 -15.91 29.20 -1.11
N GLU A 124 -17.00 29.87 -1.52
CA GLU A 124 -17.25 31.29 -1.21
C GLU A 124 -18.33 31.59 -0.15
N ASP A 125 -19.03 30.59 0.42
CA ASP A 125 -19.99 30.81 1.51
C ASP A 125 -19.49 30.24 2.84
N SER A 126 -19.89 30.89 3.94
CA SER A 126 -19.55 30.61 5.34
C SER A 126 -19.95 29.21 5.86
N GLY A 127 -20.41 28.33 4.98
CA GLY A 127 -20.61 26.91 5.17
C GLY A 127 -20.84 26.25 3.81
N HIS A 128 -20.22 25.08 3.59
CA HIS A 128 -20.50 24.28 2.39
C HIS A 128 -22.01 24.10 2.19
N ALA A 129 -22.49 24.25 0.96
CA ALA A 129 -23.89 24.00 0.64
C ALA A 129 -24.28 22.59 1.12
N LEU A 130 -25.45 22.48 1.74
CA LEU A 130 -25.93 21.21 2.31
C LEU A 130 -25.94 20.09 1.24
N SER A 131 -26.26 20.43 -0.02
CA SER A 131 -26.22 19.49 -1.14
C SER A 131 -24.82 18.90 -1.37
N PHE A 132 -23.77 19.72 -1.34
CA PHE A 132 -22.39 19.24 -1.46
C PHE A 132 -22.00 18.35 -0.27
N LYS A 133 -22.37 18.74 0.95
CA LYS A 133 -22.08 17.91 2.13
C LYS A 133 -22.73 16.54 2.00
N ILE A 134 -23.99 16.47 1.57
CA ILE A 134 -24.70 15.20 1.40
C ILE A 134 -24.08 14.39 0.26
N LEU A 135 -24.06 14.92 -0.97
CA LEU A 135 -23.58 14.20 -2.15
C LEU A 135 -22.11 13.82 -2.03
N GLY A 136 -21.25 14.75 -1.58
CA GLY A 136 -19.83 14.46 -1.36
C GLY A 136 -19.61 13.41 -0.27
N SER A 137 -20.42 13.39 0.80
CA SER A 137 -20.32 12.34 1.82
C SER A 137 -20.80 10.99 1.32
N VAL A 138 -21.87 10.96 0.51
CA VAL A 138 -22.38 9.74 -0.14
C VAL A 138 -21.31 9.16 -1.06
N LEU A 139 -20.74 9.98 -1.94
CA LEU A 139 -19.65 9.57 -2.83
C LEU A 139 -18.47 8.95 -2.06
N ILE A 140 -18.03 9.62 -0.99
CA ILE A 140 -16.94 9.13 -0.14
C ILE A 140 -17.29 7.78 0.48
N LEU A 141 -18.52 7.63 0.99
CA LEU A 141 -18.98 6.39 1.59
C LEU A 141 -19.05 5.25 0.58
N GLU A 142 -19.53 5.51 -0.64
CA GLU A 142 -19.56 4.54 -1.73
C GLU A 142 -18.16 4.07 -2.11
N VAL A 143 -17.19 4.97 -2.21
CA VAL A 143 -15.79 4.61 -2.47
C VAL A 143 -15.23 3.73 -1.34
N ILE A 144 -15.52 4.04 -0.07
CA ILE A 144 -15.12 3.20 1.06
C ILE A 144 -15.73 1.79 0.95
N VAL A 145 -17.01 1.67 0.56
CA VAL A 145 -17.68 0.38 0.35
C VAL A 145 -17.02 -0.41 -0.78
N ILE A 146 -16.72 0.24 -1.92
CA ILE A 146 -16.00 -0.37 -3.04
C ILE A 146 -14.63 -0.87 -2.59
N MET A 147 -13.92 -0.08 -1.79
CA MET A 147 -12.62 -0.48 -1.24
C MET A 147 -12.72 -1.68 -0.30
N ALA A 148 -13.72 -1.71 0.58
CA ALA A 148 -13.97 -2.83 1.48
C ALA A 148 -14.31 -4.12 0.72
N SER A 149 -15.08 -4.02 -0.37
CA SER A 149 -15.38 -5.11 -1.28
C SER A 149 -14.11 -5.70 -1.91
N ALA A 150 -13.26 -4.85 -2.48
CA ALA A 150 -11.99 -5.28 -3.06
C ALA A 150 -11.03 -5.90 -2.03
N PHE A 151 -10.99 -5.35 -0.81
CA PHE A 151 -10.20 -5.89 0.29
C PHE A 151 -10.65 -7.31 0.65
N LYS A 152 -11.95 -7.57 0.82
CA LYS A 152 -12.46 -8.92 1.09
C LYS A 152 -12.13 -9.91 -0.01
N ARG A 153 -12.24 -9.50 -1.27
CA ARG A 153 -11.91 -10.34 -2.43
C ARG A 153 -10.43 -10.76 -2.42
N LEU A 154 -9.54 -9.84 -2.07
CA LEU A 154 -8.11 -10.14 -1.97
C LEU A 154 -7.81 -11.07 -0.79
N MET A 155 -8.44 -10.88 0.37
CA MET A 155 -8.29 -11.80 1.52
C MET A 155 -8.73 -13.23 1.19
N LEU A 156 -9.87 -13.38 0.49
CA LEU A 156 -10.36 -14.70 0.07
C LEU A 156 -9.36 -15.38 -0.86
N TYR A 157 -8.75 -14.63 -1.77
CA TYR A 157 -7.71 -15.13 -2.67
C TYR A 157 -6.46 -15.58 -1.92
N GLU A 158 -5.98 -14.79 -0.96
CA GLU A 158 -4.82 -15.15 -0.13
C GLU A 158 -5.04 -16.44 0.67
N SER A 159 -6.26 -16.64 1.18
CA SER A 159 -6.60 -17.88 1.88
C SER A 159 -6.47 -19.12 0.98
N ALA A 160 -6.76 -18.97 -0.32
CA ALA A 160 -6.72 -20.05 -1.30
C ALA A 160 -5.31 -20.30 -1.85
N PHE A 161 -4.53 -19.25 -2.16
CA PHE A 161 -3.24 -19.37 -2.86
C PHE A 161 -2.01 -19.14 -1.97
N GLY A 162 -2.12 -18.36 -0.90
CA GLY A 162 -1.01 -18.00 0.01
C GLY A 162 -0.72 -16.50 0.02
N PHE A 163 -0.03 -16.06 1.08
CA PHE A 163 0.30 -14.65 1.30
C PHE A 163 1.54 -14.25 0.51
N THR A 164 1.51 -13.07 -0.10
CA THR A 164 2.64 -12.52 -0.87
C THR A 164 2.92 -11.07 -0.51
N VAL A 165 4.16 -10.61 -0.72
CA VAL A 165 4.61 -9.23 -0.45
C VAL A 165 3.73 -8.22 -1.18
N LEU A 166 3.48 -8.44 -2.48
CA LEU A 166 2.67 -7.52 -3.28
C LEU A 166 1.25 -7.35 -2.72
N ARG A 167 0.58 -8.45 -2.35
CA ARG A 167 -0.79 -8.42 -1.84
C ARG A 167 -0.87 -7.82 -0.43
N PHE A 168 0.13 -8.07 0.41
CA PHE A 168 0.23 -7.45 1.73
C PHE A 168 0.33 -5.92 1.60
N TYR A 169 1.21 -5.41 0.72
CA TYR A 169 1.31 -3.98 0.46
C TYR A 169 0.04 -3.41 -0.18
N SER A 170 -0.65 -4.15 -1.05
CA SER A 170 -1.95 -3.74 -1.57
C SER A 170 -2.98 -3.58 -0.44
N HIS A 171 -3.08 -4.55 0.47
CA HIS A 171 -3.97 -4.47 1.63
C HIS A 171 -3.66 -3.26 2.51
N ALA A 172 -2.38 -3.09 2.85
CA ALA A 172 -1.88 -1.99 3.64
C ALA A 172 -2.24 -0.63 3.03
N PHE A 173 -1.98 -0.49 1.74
CA PHE A 173 -2.25 0.72 1.00
C PHE A 173 -3.74 1.00 0.90
N THR A 174 -4.59 -0.03 0.69
CA THR A 174 -6.05 0.13 0.72
C THR A 174 -6.54 0.61 2.08
N VAL A 175 -5.99 0.11 3.19
CA VAL A 175 -6.34 0.57 4.54
C VAL A 175 -5.93 2.02 4.74
N TRP A 176 -4.71 2.39 4.36
CA TRP A 176 -4.24 3.77 4.48
C TRP A 176 -5.08 4.72 3.62
N LEU A 177 -5.41 4.32 2.39
CA LEU A 177 -6.28 5.09 1.52
C LEU A 177 -7.68 5.26 2.13
N ALA A 178 -8.23 4.24 2.81
CA ALA A 178 -9.49 4.35 3.51
C ALA A 178 -9.41 5.39 4.65
N VAL A 179 -8.29 5.45 5.37
CA VAL A 179 -8.03 6.51 6.37
C VAL A 179 -8.04 7.90 5.72
N ILE A 180 -7.43 8.08 4.55
CA ILE A 180 -7.46 9.35 3.81
C ILE A 180 -8.91 9.74 3.44
N PHE A 181 -9.72 8.78 2.99
CA PHE A 181 -11.15 9.02 2.69
C PHE A 181 -11.98 9.34 3.93
N VAL A 182 -11.70 8.71 5.08
CA VAL A 182 -12.33 9.07 6.36
C VAL A 182 -11.94 10.48 6.79
N LEU A 183 -10.67 10.87 6.64
CA LEU A 183 -10.24 12.25 6.91
C LEU A 183 -10.92 13.25 5.97
N LEU A 184 -11.09 12.89 4.70
CA LEU A 184 -11.84 13.69 3.72
C LEU A 184 -13.32 13.82 4.13
N LEU A 185 -13.95 12.74 4.60
CA LEU A 185 -15.33 12.76 5.09
C LEU A 185 -15.47 13.71 6.29
N ILE A 186 -14.55 13.62 7.26
CA ILE A 186 -14.52 14.53 8.42
C ILE A 186 -14.35 15.98 7.96
N LYS A 187 -13.50 16.25 6.96
CA LYS A 187 -13.35 17.59 6.39
C LYS A 187 -14.67 18.11 5.82
N VAL A 188 -15.36 17.31 4.99
CA VAL A 188 -16.63 17.69 4.35
C VAL A 188 -17.71 17.98 5.40
N LEU A 189 -17.81 17.16 6.45
CA LEU A 189 -18.81 17.32 7.50
C LEU A 189 -18.52 18.52 8.42
N SER A 190 -17.29 18.59 8.93
CA SER A 190 -16.86 19.55 9.96
C SER A 190 -16.28 20.86 9.40
N ASN A 191 -16.28 21.05 8.07
CA ASN A 191 -15.79 22.26 7.40
C ASN A 191 -14.37 22.68 7.85
N ILE A 192 -13.49 21.69 8.04
CA ILE A 192 -12.13 21.91 8.54
C ILE A 192 -11.29 22.60 7.46
N ARG A 193 -10.44 23.57 7.85
CA ARG A 193 -9.52 24.26 6.93
C ARG A 193 -8.63 23.26 6.16
N GLU A 194 -8.42 23.52 4.87
CA GLU A 194 -7.61 22.68 3.96
C GLU A 194 -6.25 22.27 4.56
N ASN A 195 -5.59 23.19 5.29
CA ASN A 195 -4.27 22.97 5.88
C ASN A 195 -4.26 21.88 6.97
N ARG A 196 -5.36 21.74 7.74
CA ARG A 196 -5.44 20.69 8.78
C ARG A 196 -5.67 19.31 8.17
N LEU A 197 -6.39 19.22 7.04
CA LEU A 197 -6.51 17.96 6.30
C LEU A 197 -5.14 17.52 5.78
N ALA A 198 -4.40 18.44 5.12
CA ALA A 198 -3.08 18.13 4.57
C ALA A 198 -2.12 17.65 5.67
N LEU A 199 -2.12 18.32 6.84
CA LEU A 199 -1.31 17.92 7.99
C LEU A 199 -1.75 16.55 8.54
N SER A 200 -3.05 16.29 8.66
CA SER A 200 -3.56 14.99 9.14
C SER A 200 -3.21 13.84 8.18
N ALA A 201 -3.32 14.09 6.87
CA ALA A 201 -2.92 13.15 5.83
C ALA A 201 -1.40 12.87 5.89
N PHE A 202 -0.58 13.92 6.08
CA PHE A 202 0.86 13.77 6.24
C PHE A 202 1.25 12.97 7.49
N ILE A 203 0.64 13.27 8.65
CA ILE A 203 0.84 12.50 9.87
C ILE A 203 0.41 11.04 9.66
N SER A 204 -0.72 10.80 8.99
CA SER A 204 -1.17 9.43 8.69
C SER A 204 -0.17 8.67 7.83
N MET A 205 0.49 9.33 6.87
CA MET A 205 1.54 8.73 6.04
C MET A 205 2.78 8.39 6.88
N LEU A 206 3.21 9.29 7.77
CA LEU A 206 4.34 9.02 8.67
C LEU A 206 4.05 7.86 9.62
N LEU A 207 2.84 7.82 10.20
CA LEU A 207 2.39 6.72 11.04
C LEU A 207 2.34 5.41 10.25
N PHE A 208 1.80 5.44 9.04
CA PHE A 208 1.77 4.28 8.15
C PHE A 208 3.17 3.74 7.87
N LEU A 209 4.11 4.60 7.47
CA LEU A 209 5.51 4.21 7.23
C LEU A 209 6.19 3.71 8.51
N GLY A 210 5.96 4.35 9.65
CA GLY A 210 6.50 3.95 10.95
C GLY A 210 6.02 2.57 11.39
N VAL A 211 4.71 2.32 11.31
CA VAL A 211 4.13 0.99 11.60
C VAL A 211 4.72 -0.08 10.69
N PHE A 212 4.87 0.21 9.39
CA PHE A 212 5.46 -0.71 8.43
C PHE A 212 6.93 -1.02 8.71
N ASN A 213 7.69 -0.02 9.15
CA ASN A 213 9.08 -0.22 9.52
C ASN A 213 9.22 -1.13 10.75
N VAL A 214 8.35 -0.96 11.75
CA VAL A 214 8.40 -1.74 13.01
C VAL A 214 7.87 -3.17 12.82
N MET A 215 6.83 -3.38 12.02
CA MET A 215 6.19 -4.69 11.89
C MET A 215 7.04 -5.76 11.17
N ASN A 216 8.03 -5.34 10.37
CA ASN A 216 8.76 -6.20 9.44
C ASN A 216 7.80 -7.07 8.56
N PRO A 217 7.29 -6.50 7.45
CA PRO A 217 6.29 -7.13 6.60
C PRO A 217 6.68 -8.52 6.10
N GLU A 218 7.95 -8.72 5.73
CA GLU A 218 8.41 -9.97 5.15
C GLU A 218 8.48 -11.09 6.18
N ALA A 219 8.96 -10.79 7.38
CA ALA A 219 8.92 -11.72 8.51
C ALA A 219 7.47 -12.12 8.85
N PHE A 220 6.53 -11.16 8.86
CA PHE A 220 5.11 -11.45 9.06
C PHE A 220 4.54 -12.38 7.98
N ILE A 221 4.86 -12.13 6.70
CA ILE A 221 4.41 -12.95 5.57
C ILE A 221 5.00 -14.36 5.65
N ALA A 222 6.27 -14.50 6.04
CA ALA A 222 6.90 -15.80 6.24
C ALA A 222 6.17 -16.60 7.34
N ARG A 223 5.91 -16.00 8.50
CA ARG A 223 5.15 -16.63 9.60
C ARG A 223 3.75 -17.08 9.16
N GLN A 224 3.01 -16.24 8.45
CA GLN A 224 1.67 -16.58 7.95
C GLN A 224 1.68 -17.74 6.94
N ASN A 225 2.68 -17.79 6.06
CA ASN A 225 2.82 -18.92 5.12
C ASN A 225 3.21 -20.21 5.85
N ILE A 226 4.04 -20.14 6.89
CA ILE A 226 4.38 -21.28 7.76
C ILE A 226 3.14 -21.78 8.52
N GLU A 227 2.33 -20.89 9.08
CA GLU A 227 1.09 -21.26 9.77
C GLU A 227 0.08 -21.90 8.80
N ARG A 228 -0.05 -21.35 7.58
CA ARG A 228 -0.88 -21.94 6.52
C ARG A 228 -0.39 -23.32 6.09
N PHE A 229 0.91 -23.57 6.09
CA PHE A 229 1.46 -24.89 5.81
C PHE A 229 0.94 -25.93 6.80
N ASN A 230 0.86 -25.59 8.09
CA ASN A 230 0.34 -26.51 9.11
C ASN A 230 -1.14 -26.89 8.85
N ARG A 231 -1.93 -25.98 8.25
CA ARG A 231 -3.35 -26.22 7.93
C ARG A 231 -3.56 -26.91 6.58
N THR A 232 -2.78 -26.56 5.56
CA THR A 232 -3.04 -26.96 4.16
C THR A 232 -2.01 -27.94 3.58
N GLY A 233 -0.84 -28.08 4.20
CA GLY A 233 0.28 -28.89 3.71
C GLY A 233 1.00 -28.33 2.47
N LYS A 234 0.57 -27.18 1.94
CA LYS A 234 1.14 -26.53 0.75
C LYS A 234 2.01 -25.34 1.17
N LEU A 235 3.22 -25.27 0.63
CA LEU A 235 4.17 -24.18 0.87
C LEU A 235 4.87 -23.81 -0.43
N ASP A 236 4.87 -22.52 -0.77
CA ASP A 236 5.65 -22.00 -1.90
C ASP A 236 7.08 -21.70 -1.46
N VAL A 237 7.96 -22.66 -1.72
CA VAL A 237 9.36 -22.65 -1.31
C VAL A 237 10.18 -21.66 -2.14
N ILE A 238 9.83 -21.52 -3.42
CA ILE A 238 10.53 -20.65 -4.34
C ILE A 238 10.29 -19.22 -3.88
N TYR A 239 9.02 -18.86 -3.67
CA TYR A 239 8.63 -17.56 -3.16
C TYR A 239 9.27 -17.25 -1.80
N LEU A 240 9.22 -18.16 -0.82
CA LEU A 240 9.85 -17.93 0.49
C LEU A 240 11.36 -17.71 0.38
N SER A 241 12.04 -18.45 -0.50
CA SER A 241 13.49 -18.31 -0.67
C SER A 241 13.93 -17.00 -1.33
N GLU A 242 12.99 -16.29 -1.97
CA GLU A 242 13.20 -14.99 -2.61
C GLU A 242 12.99 -13.81 -1.66
N LEU A 243 12.41 -14.03 -0.48
CA LEU A 243 12.27 -13.00 0.56
C LEU A 243 13.64 -12.40 0.94
N SER A 244 13.64 -11.13 1.31
CA SER A 244 14.75 -10.34 1.86
C SER A 244 15.30 -10.92 3.16
N ASP A 245 16.43 -10.36 3.59
CA ASP A 245 17.13 -10.76 4.82
C ASP A 245 16.33 -10.37 6.07
N ASP A 246 15.22 -9.65 5.92
CA ASP A 246 14.30 -9.31 7.00
C ASP A 246 13.50 -10.51 7.50
N ALA A 247 13.36 -11.58 6.70
CA ALA A 247 12.64 -12.81 7.05
C ALA A 247 13.56 -13.98 7.41
N GLY A 248 14.86 -13.76 7.60
CA GLY A 248 15.82 -14.85 7.70
C GLY A 248 15.61 -15.79 8.90
N GLY A 249 15.13 -15.26 10.03
CA GLY A 249 14.79 -16.06 11.20
C GLY A 249 13.70 -17.09 10.91
N GLU A 250 12.61 -16.64 10.30
CA GLU A 250 11.46 -17.44 9.89
C GLU A 250 11.84 -18.47 8.82
N LEU A 251 12.70 -18.09 7.87
CA LEU A 251 13.18 -19.02 6.84
C LEU A 251 13.96 -20.19 7.42
N VAL A 252 14.67 -19.99 8.53
CA VAL A 252 15.35 -21.09 9.24
C VAL A 252 14.35 -22.00 9.94
N GLU A 253 13.24 -21.46 10.43
CA GLU A 253 12.16 -22.23 11.06
C GLU A 253 11.48 -23.20 10.07
N VAL A 254 11.39 -22.82 8.78
CA VAL A 254 10.87 -23.70 7.71
C VAL A 254 11.62 -25.04 7.65
N LEU A 255 12.93 -25.06 7.97
CA LEU A 255 13.71 -26.29 7.98
C LEU A 255 13.26 -27.29 9.07
N ASN A 256 12.65 -26.78 10.15
CA ASN A 256 12.15 -27.59 11.26
C ASN A 256 10.78 -28.23 10.99
N LEU A 257 10.06 -27.78 9.95
CA LEU A 257 8.72 -28.29 9.67
C LEU A 257 8.75 -29.78 9.32
N ASN A 258 7.84 -30.56 9.92
CA ASN A 258 7.82 -32.01 9.75
C ASN A 258 7.28 -32.38 8.36
N THR A 259 8.13 -32.96 7.52
CA THR A 259 7.92 -33.05 6.06
C THR A 259 6.98 -34.15 5.60
N LYS A 260 6.49 -34.99 6.51
CA LYS A 260 5.80 -36.25 6.17
C LYS A 260 4.55 -36.06 5.28
N LYS A 261 4.07 -34.83 5.07
CA LYS A 261 2.85 -34.49 4.33
C LYS A 261 3.06 -33.75 2.99
N SER A 262 4.30 -33.43 2.59
CA SER A 262 4.53 -32.42 1.54
C SER A 262 5.49 -32.87 0.43
N LEU A 263 5.20 -32.47 -0.82
CA LEU A 263 6.09 -32.47 -2.01
C LEU A 263 7.29 -31.50 -1.87
N PHE A 264 7.67 -31.20 -0.63
CA PHE A 264 8.70 -30.25 -0.27
C PHE A 264 10.09 -30.89 -0.38
N ASN A 265 10.89 -30.44 -1.34
CA ASN A 265 12.31 -30.80 -1.40
C ASN A 265 13.09 -29.93 -0.39
N LYS A 266 13.22 -30.42 0.87
CA LYS A 266 13.99 -29.69 1.90
C LYS A 266 15.41 -29.37 1.44
N GLY A 267 16.00 -30.26 0.64
CA GLY A 267 17.38 -30.13 0.19
C GLY A 267 17.57 -28.93 -0.74
N ALA A 268 16.65 -28.70 -1.68
CA ALA A 268 16.71 -27.55 -2.57
C ALA A 268 16.53 -26.21 -1.82
N PHE A 269 15.66 -26.16 -0.81
CA PHE A 269 15.50 -24.98 0.05
C PHE A 269 16.74 -24.73 0.91
N ALA A 270 17.29 -25.78 1.55
CA ALA A 270 18.52 -25.70 2.33
C ALA A 270 19.72 -25.26 1.46
N ALA A 271 19.80 -25.70 0.20
CA ALA A 271 20.82 -25.26 -0.75
C ALA A 271 20.70 -23.75 -1.06
N ARG A 272 19.48 -23.22 -1.24
CA ARG A 272 19.27 -21.76 -1.43
C ARG A 272 19.70 -20.97 -0.19
N LEU A 273 19.36 -21.44 1.02
CA LEU A 273 19.82 -20.80 2.27
C LEU A 273 21.34 -20.87 2.44
N TYR A 274 21.98 -21.96 2.03
CA TYR A 274 23.43 -22.06 2.02
C TYR A 274 24.07 -21.03 1.06
N LYS A 275 23.56 -20.92 -0.17
CA LYS A 275 24.01 -19.90 -1.14
C LYS A 275 23.79 -18.48 -0.60
N ARG A 276 22.66 -18.23 0.08
CA ARG A 276 22.38 -16.95 0.76
C ARG A 276 23.42 -16.64 1.83
N ARG A 277 23.73 -17.59 2.71
CA ARG A 277 24.77 -17.45 3.75
C ARG A 277 26.12 -17.05 3.14
N GLN A 278 26.53 -17.71 2.05
CA GLN A 278 27.80 -17.41 1.38
C GLN A 278 27.81 -15.98 0.78
N ARG A 279 26.68 -15.51 0.22
CA ARG A 279 26.55 -14.13 -0.25
C ARG A 279 26.70 -13.12 0.89
N LEU A 280 26.06 -13.38 2.04
CA LEU A 280 26.15 -12.50 3.22
C LEU A 280 27.57 -12.46 3.80
N LEU A 281 28.24 -13.60 3.94
CA LEU A 281 29.64 -13.67 4.39
C LEU A 281 30.60 -12.91 3.47
N LYS A 282 30.38 -12.97 2.15
CA LYS A 282 31.17 -12.23 1.17
C LYS A 282 30.96 -10.71 1.29
N ASN A 283 29.74 -10.28 1.58
CA ASN A 283 29.41 -8.87 1.77
C ASN A 283 29.98 -8.33 3.09
N GLU A 284 29.89 -9.09 4.17
CA GLU A 284 30.46 -8.72 5.48
C GLU A 284 31.98 -8.54 5.40
N ARG A 285 32.68 -9.45 4.72
CA ARG A 285 34.14 -9.35 4.49
C ARG A 285 34.56 -8.15 3.66
N LYS A 286 33.66 -7.63 2.83
CA LYS A 286 33.88 -6.43 2.00
C LYS A 286 33.37 -5.15 2.67
N GLY A 287 32.62 -5.27 3.76
CA GLY A 287 31.68 -4.27 4.22
C GLY A 287 32.35 -3.01 4.73
N HIS A 288 32.04 -1.88 4.10
CA HIS A 288 32.19 -0.57 4.72
C HIS A 288 30.96 -0.31 5.61
N TRP A 289 31.14 0.44 6.70
CA TRP A 289 30.12 0.66 7.72
C TRP A 289 28.79 1.24 7.17
N GLN A 290 28.84 1.95 6.04
CA GLN A 290 27.68 2.55 5.36
C GLN A 290 26.72 1.51 4.76
N SER A 291 27.21 0.29 4.48
CA SER A 291 26.40 -0.81 3.93
C SER A 291 25.82 -1.73 5.01
N PHE A 292 26.03 -1.38 6.28
CA PHE A 292 25.56 -2.16 7.41
C PHE A 292 24.03 -2.19 7.44
N ASN A 293 23.48 -3.40 7.62
CA ASN A 293 22.06 -3.63 7.75
C ASN A 293 21.86 -4.65 8.90
N LEU A 294 21.06 -4.27 9.88
CA LEU A 294 20.83 -5.07 11.09
C LEU A 294 20.19 -6.43 10.76
N ALA A 295 19.19 -6.46 9.87
CA ALA A 295 18.51 -7.69 9.47
C ALA A 295 19.44 -8.68 8.75
N ARG A 296 20.40 -8.17 7.97
CA ARG A 296 21.46 -9.00 7.35
C ARG A 296 22.35 -9.65 8.38
N ALA A 297 22.77 -8.88 9.39
CA ALA A 297 23.63 -9.37 10.46
C ALA A 297 22.90 -10.45 11.29
N ASP A 298 21.63 -10.21 11.63
CA ASP A 298 20.82 -11.16 12.38
C ASP A 298 20.56 -12.45 11.59
N THR A 299 20.15 -12.34 10.32
CA THR A 299 19.99 -13.49 9.42
C THR A 299 21.27 -14.31 9.27
N LEU A 300 22.41 -13.64 9.12
CA LEU A 300 23.69 -14.32 9.03
C LEU A 300 24.01 -15.09 10.31
N LYS A 301 23.72 -14.49 11.49
CA LYS A 301 23.86 -15.16 12.79
C LYS A 301 22.99 -16.43 12.86
N THR A 302 21.69 -16.33 12.52
CA THR A 302 20.79 -17.49 12.52
C THR A 302 21.23 -18.57 11.53
N LEU A 303 21.71 -18.20 10.35
CA LEU A 303 22.24 -19.16 9.35
C LEU A 303 23.56 -19.79 9.80
N ASN A 304 24.38 -19.07 10.56
CA ASN A 304 25.64 -19.58 11.10
C ASN A 304 25.43 -20.66 12.16
N GLU A 305 24.42 -20.53 13.00
CA GLU A 305 24.03 -21.56 13.97
C GLU A 305 23.71 -22.91 13.30
N ARG A 306 23.23 -22.87 12.05
CA ARG A 306 22.91 -24.06 11.25
C ARG A 306 23.89 -24.37 10.13
N ALA A 307 25.09 -23.78 10.16
CA ALA A 307 26.09 -23.91 9.09
C ALA A 307 26.39 -25.37 8.72
N SER A 308 26.57 -26.22 9.72
CA SER A 308 26.90 -27.66 9.55
C SER A 308 25.74 -28.46 8.94
N TYR A 309 24.50 -28.06 9.19
CA TYR A 309 23.32 -28.65 8.55
C TYR A 309 23.22 -28.21 7.09
N LEU A 310 23.31 -26.91 6.83
CA LEU A 310 23.21 -26.34 5.48
C LEU A 310 24.31 -26.82 4.55
N LYS A 311 25.54 -27.01 5.06
CA LYS A 311 26.69 -27.50 4.28
C LYS A 311 26.44 -28.89 3.68
N ARG A 312 25.61 -29.73 4.28
CA ARG A 312 25.24 -31.05 3.74
C ARG A 312 24.46 -30.98 2.43
N TYR A 313 23.82 -29.84 2.16
CA TYR A 313 23.01 -29.62 0.96
C TYR A 313 23.68 -28.70 -0.06
N LYS A 314 24.99 -28.44 0.08
CA LYS A 314 25.72 -27.52 -0.81
C LYS A 314 25.63 -27.89 -2.29
N ASP A 315 25.58 -29.19 -2.60
CA ASP A 315 25.59 -29.75 -3.95
C ASP A 315 24.19 -30.18 -4.42
N HIS A 316 23.14 -29.92 -3.64
CA HIS A 316 21.77 -30.23 -4.07
C HIS A 316 21.35 -29.29 -5.21
N ALA A 317 20.70 -29.88 -6.22
CA ALA A 317 20.10 -29.12 -7.30
C ALA A 317 19.07 -28.14 -6.73
N THR A 318 19.25 -26.86 -7.03
CA THR A 318 18.21 -25.85 -6.85
C THR A 318 17.19 -26.02 -7.97
N PHE A 319 15.89 -25.95 -7.64
CA PHE A 319 14.82 -25.88 -8.65
C PHE A 319 15.09 -24.80 -9.69
#